data_AF-A0A3N4GPF8-F1
#
_entry.id   AF-A0A3N4GPF8-F1
#
_cell.length_a   1.000
_cell.length_b   1.000
_cell.length_c   1.000
_cell.angle_alpha   90.00
_cell.angle_beta   90.00
_cell.angle_gamma   90.00
#
_symmetry.space_group_name_H-M   'P 1'
#
loop_
_entity.id
_entity.type
_entity.pdbx_description
1 polymer ?
#
loop_
_entity_poly.entity_id
_entity_poly.type
_entity_poly.pdbx_seq_one_letter_code
_entity_poly.pdbx_strand_id
1 'polypeptide(L)'
;MTAETATHGESDVRKPAVGDSFETESSTTDSPVTALDVAGSGSTGSGVAELEGPNGDDSVQVGADEERAEDEGDRLFEEGEIAGDYLEQLLDVLDFDGDIDLDVDGDRAVVSIDGGDDLSKLVGGKGEVLDALQELTRLAVQQVTGDRSRLMLDIARWRADRRDRLARLGTEVAERVRDGGGREALDPMTPFERKIVHDAVAAVDGVISESEGVEPRRKVVVIKVD
;
A
#
# COMPACT_ATOMS: atom_id res chain seq x y z
N MET A 1 -59.58 -16.57 -54.20
CA MET A 1 -59.52 -17.85 -53.47
C MET A 1 -58.34 -18.60 -54.06
N THR A 2 -57.51 -19.20 -53.19
CA THR A 2 -56.20 -19.88 -53.41
C THR A 2 -54.94 -19.02 -53.15
N ALA A 3 -54.27 -19.41 -52.07
CA ALA A 3 -52.92 -19.04 -51.64
C ALA A 3 -52.10 -20.35 -51.64
N GLU A 4 -50.87 -20.30 -52.16
CA GLU A 4 -49.82 -21.35 -52.12
C GLU A 4 -48.47 -20.60 -52.12
N THR A 5 -47.75 -20.52 -50.99
CA THR A 5 -46.66 -21.39 -50.47
C THR A 5 -45.27 -21.22 -51.12
N ALA A 6 -44.31 -20.73 -50.32
CA ALA A 6 -42.87 -21.04 -50.38
C ALA A 6 -42.18 -20.54 -49.07
N THR A 7 -42.12 -21.37 -48.03
CA THR A 7 -40.89 -22.04 -47.50
C THR A 7 -39.75 -21.10 -47.08
N HIS A 8 -39.63 -20.83 -45.78
CA HIS A 8 -38.40 -20.34 -45.13
C HIS A 8 -37.54 -21.53 -44.71
N GLY A 9 -36.26 -21.50 -45.09
CA GLY A 9 -35.24 -22.43 -44.64
C GLY A 9 -34.68 -21.99 -43.28
N GLU A 10 -34.67 -22.92 -42.35
CA GLU A 10 -34.13 -22.82 -40.99
C GLU A 10 -32.65 -23.23 -41.03
N SER A 11 -31.75 -22.36 -40.55
CA SER A 11 -30.34 -22.70 -40.33
C SER A 11 -30.02 -22.60 -38.84
N ASP A 12 -30.04 -23.77 -38.22
CA ASP A 12 -29.62 -24.14 -36.88
C ASP A 12 -28.11 -23.92 -36.71
N VAL A 13 -27.70 -23.01 -35.81
CA VAL A 13 -26.30 -22.83 -35.41
C VAL A 13 -26.10 -23.40 -34.02
N ARG A 14 -25.59 -24.63 -33.99
CA ARG A 14 -25.09 -25.34 -32.80
C ARG A 14 -23.96 -24.58 -32.11
N LYS A 15 -24.10 -24.39 -30.80
CA LYS A 15 -23.01 -24.11 -29.84
C LYS A 15 -21.92 -25.19 -29.90
N PRO A 16 -20.63 -24.84 -29.79
CA PRO A 16 -19.61 -25.78 -29.35
C PRO A 16 -19.55 -25.86 -27.81
N ALA A 17 -19.41 -27.09 -27.32
CA ALA A 17 -19.26 -27.47 -25.93
C ALA A 17 -17.84 -27.20 -25.42
N VAL A 18 -17.72 -26.68 -24.20
CA VAL A 18 -16.49 -26.62 -23.41
C VAL A 18 -16.45 -27.87 -22.53
N GLY A 19 -15.49 -28.75 -22.76
CA GLY A 19 -14.95 -29.67 -21.77
C GLY A 19 -13.56 -29.20 -21.38
N ASP A 20 -12.85 -29.77 -20.42
CA ASP A 20 -13.14 -30.63 -19.28
C ASP A 20 -11.90 -30.47 -18.39
N SER A 21 -12.10 -30.70 -17.10
CA SER A 21 -11.15 -30.70 -15.98
C SER A 21 -9.66 -30.91 -16.25
N PHE A 22 -8.83 -30.10 -15.59
CA PHE A 22 -7.52 -30.53 -15.12
C PHE A 22 -7.37 -30.17 -13.63
N GLU A 23 -7.44 -31.20 -12.80
CA GLU A 23 -6.99 -31.22 -11.41
C GLU A 23 -5.50 -31.52 -11.38
N THR A 24 -4.70 -30.63 -10.79
CA THR A 24 -3.48 -30.91 -10.01
C THR A 24 -3.22 -29.57 -9.28
N GLU A 25 -2.90 -29.46 -8.00
CA GLU A 25 -1.67 -29.93 -7.36
C GLU A 25 -1.84 -29.93 -5.82
N SER A 26 -1.35 -31.00 -5.18
CA SER A 26 -1.00 -31.00 -3.76
C SER A 26 0.51 -31.13 -3.64
N SER A 27 1.18 -30.15 -3.04
CA SER A 27 2.50 -30.37 -2.43
C SER A 27 2.77 -29.28 -1.40
N THR A 28 2.52 -29.66 -0.16
CA THR A 28 2.90 -29.00 1.08
C THR A 28 4.42 -28.80 1.15
N THR A 29 4.88 -27.57 1.39
CA THR A 29 6.11 -27.35 2.16
C THR A 29 5.92 -26.13 3.05
N ASP A 30 5.61 -26.43 4.30
CA ASP A 30 5.58 -25.52 5.44
C ASP A 30 7.02 -25.16 5.83
N SER A 31 7.27 -23.89 6.17
CA SER A 31 8.53 -23.43 6.77
C SER A 31 8.16 -22.46 7.89
N PRO A 32 8.36 -22.82 9.16
CA PRO A 32 8.01 -21.95 10.28
C PRO A 32 9.14 -20.94 10.53
N VAL A 33 8.78 -19.66 10.58
CA VAL A 33 9.64 -18.63 11.16
C VAL A 33 9.58 -18.72 12.70
N THR A 34 10.77 -18.78 13.27
CA THR A 34 11.11 -19.05 14.66
C THR A 34 10.62 -17.97 15.63
N ALA A 35 9.96 -18.40 16.70
CA ALA A 35 9.80 -17.67 17.94
C ALA A 35 11.17 -17.49 18.62
N LEU A 36 11.46 -16.29 19.13
CA LEU A 36 12.62 -16.05 19.99
C LEU A 36 12.18 -15.98 21.45
N ASP A 37 12.93 -16.72 22.25
CA ASP A 37 12.70 -17.13 23.63
C ASP A 37 12.62 -16.00 24.66
N VAL A 38 11.74 -16.25 25.63
CA VAL A 38 11.72 -15.67 26.98
C VAL A 38 12.38 -16.66 27.94
N ALA A 39 13.48 -16.25 28.56
CA ALA A 39 14.01 -16.74 29.83
C ALA A 39 15.03 -15.69 30.31
N GLY A 40 15.04 -15.15 31.53
CA GLY A 40 14.53 -15.60 32.81
C GLY A 40 15.68 -15.51 33.82
N SER A 41 15.53 -14.80 34.92
CA SER A 41 16.26 -15.10 36.17
C SER A 41 15.74 -14.24 37.33
N GLY A 42 15.17 -14.89 38.34
CA GLY A 42 14.97 -14.29 39.65
C GLY A 42 16.21 -14.50 40.53
N SER A 43 16.47 -13.56 41.43
CA SER A 43 17.21 -13.82 42.66
C SER A 43 16.81 -12.82 43.74
N THR A 44 16.88 -13.31 44.96
CA THR A 44 16.31 -12.92 46.24
C THR A 44 17.04 -11.79 46.97
N GLY A 45 16.36 -11.16 47.95
CA GLY A 45 17.01 -10.85 49.23
C GLY A 45 16.85 -9.42 49.77
N SER A 46 16.16 -9.34 50.91
CA SER A 46 15.89 -8.19 51.77
C SER A 46 17.13 -7.46 52.33
N GLY A 47 17.05 -6.14 52.56
CA GLY A 47 18.03 -5.40 53.39
C GLY A 47 17.90 -3.88 53.29
N VAL A 48 17.52 -3.25 54.40
CA VAL A 48 17.27 -1.81 54.61
C VAL A 48 18.53 -0.95 54.79
N ALA A 49 18.32 0.38 54.71
CA ALA A 49 19.15 1.53 55.12
C ALA A 49 20.01 2.17 54.01
N GLU A 50 20.23 3.48 53.87
CA GLU A 50 19.71 4.72 54.45
C GLU A 50 20.52 5.86 53.75
N LEU A 51 19.87 6.99 53.42
CA LEU A 51 20.40 8.35 53.25
C LEU A 51 21.30 8.81 52.05
N GLU A 52 20.91 10.01 51.59
CA GLU A 52 21.69 11.16 51.06
C GLU A 52 21.95 11.35 49.55
N GLY A 53 21.27 12.38 48.99
CA GLY A 53 21.88 13.39 48.09
C GLY A 53 21.20 13.62 46.73
N PRO A 54 20.54 14.77 46.49
CA PRO A 54 20.20 15.22 45.14
C PRO A 54 21.32 16.16 44.63
N ASN A 55 22.23 15.60 43.82
CA ASN A 55 23.10 16.35 42.91
C ASN A 55 23.09 15.50 41.63
N GLY A 56 22.47 15.93 40.53
CA GLY A 56 22.84 17.12 39.79
C GLY A 56 23.66 16.68 38.59
N ASP A 57 22.98 16.16 37.56
CA ASP A 57 23.44 16.15 36.16
C ASP A 57 22.26 15.77 35.26
N ASP A 58 21.50 16.79 34.84
CA ASP A 58 20.44 16.71 33.83
C ASP A 58 20.81 17.66 32.68
N SER A 59 22.06 17.59 32.22
CA SER A 59 22.60 18.57 31.26
C SER A 59 23.35 17.98 30.07
N VAL A 60 23.33 16.65 29.89
CA VAL A 60 24.09 15.99 28.80
C VAL A 60 23.21 15.36 27.71
N GLN A 61 21.88 15.33 27.88
CA GLN A 61 21.00 14.67 26.90
C GLN A 61 20.62 15.53 25.69
N VAL A 62 20.72 16.86 25.77
CA VAL A 62 20.25 17.73 24.68
C VAL A 62 21.16 17.66 23.44
N GLY A 63 22.49 17.57 23.62
CA GLY A 63 23.43 17.55 22.49
C GLY A 63 23.47 16.21 21.72
N ALA A 64 23.24 15.08 22.40
CA ALA A 64 23.32 13.77 21.77
C ALA A 64 22.09 13.42 20.91
N ASP A 65 20.94 14.00 21.22
CA ASP A 65 19.71 13.82 20.43
C ASP A 65 19.68 14.77 19.22
N GLU A 66 20.28 15.96 19.33
CA GLU A 66 20.47 16.88 18.20
C GLU A 66 21.46 16.32 17.16
N GLU A 67 22.62 15.83 17.59
CA GLU A 67 23.62 15.23 16.67
C GLU A 67 23.08 13.99 15.92
N ARG A 68 22.28 13.15 16.58
CA ARG A 68 21.65 11.98 15.93
C ARG A 68 20.60 12.35 14.89
N ALA A 69 19.83 13.41 15.14
CA ALA A 69 18.81 13.88 14.22
C ALA A 69 19.44 14.51 12.97
N GLU A 70 20.54 15.25 13.13
CA GLU A 70 21.34 15.76 12.03
C GLU A 70 21.92 14.62 11.18
N ASP A 71 22.57 13.63 11.82
CA ASP A 71 23.11 12.44 11.13
C ASP A 71 22.02 11.62 10.40
N GLU A 72 20.79 11.58 10.91
CA GLU A 72 19.68 10.91 10.24
C GLU A 72 19.15 11.70 9.05
N GLY A 73 19.01 13.02 9.19
CA GLY A 73 18.61 13.90 8.09
C GLY A 73 19.58 13.83 6.91
N ASP A 74 20.90 13.87 7.18
CA ASP A 74 21.93 13.79 6.16
C ASP A 74 21.90 12.45 5.41
N ARG A 75 21.70 11.35 6.13
CA ARG A 75 21.53 10.01 5.52
C ARG A 75 20.29 9.94 4.63
N LEU A 76 19.16 10.47 5.08
CA LEU A 76 17.93 10.47 4.29
C LEU A 76 18.05 11.34 3.03
N PHE A 77 18.77 12.45 3.12
CA PHE A 77 19.08 13.29 1.96
C PHE A 77 19.95 12.54 0.95
N GLU A 78 21.03 11.87 1.41
CA GLU A 78 21.89 11.04 0.56
C GLU A 78 21.10 9.90 -0.12
N GLU A 79 20.20 9.22 0.61
CA GLU A 79 19.31 8.21 0.03
C GLU A 79 18.42 8.80 -1.08
N GLY A 80 17.92 10.02 -0.87
CA GLY A 80 17.13 10.77 -1.85
C GLY A 80 17.92 11.08 -3.12
N GLU A 81 19.17 11.57 -2.99
CA GLU A 81 20.02 11.88 -4.14
C GLU A 81 20.33 10.62 -4.97
N ILE A 82 20.72 9.51 -4.33
CA ILE A 82 21.01 8.25 -5.02
C ILE A 82 19.77 7.73 -5.77
N ALA A 83 18.60 7.86 -5.16
CA ALA A 83 17.34 7.46 -5.77
C ALA A 83 16.96 8.37 -6.94
N GLY A 84 17.13 9.68 -6.78
CA GLY A 84 16.94 10.69 -7.82
C GLY A 84 17.78 10.37 -9.04
N ASP A 85 19.09 10.16 -8.86
CA ASP A 85 20.03 9.79 -9.94
C ASP A 85 19.61 8.52 -10.67
N TYR A 86 19.15 7.49 -9.94
CA TYR A 86 18.68 6.24 -10.53
C TYR A 86 17.44 6.45 -11.39
N LEU A 87 16.49 7.25 -10.90
CA LEU A 87 15.23 7.53 -11.58
C LEU A 87 15.42 8.48 -12.76
N GLU A 88 16.29 9.48 -12.66
CA GLU A 88 16.66 10.37 -13.77
C GLU A 88 17.26 9.56 -14.93
N GLN A 89 18.23 8.70 -14.65
CA GLN A 89 18.80 7.80 -15.67
C GLN A 89 17.76 6.87 -16.30
N LEU A 90 16.77 6.42 -15.54
CA LEU A 90 15.68 5.62 -16.07
C LEU A 90 14.80 6.45 -17.02
N LEU A 91 14.42 7.68 -16.63
CA LEU A 91 13.63 8.58 -17.48
C LEU A 91 14.35 8.88 -18.79
N ASP A 92 15.66 9.15 -18.74
CA ASP A 92 16.50 9.38 -19.92
C ASP A 92 16.50 8.18 -20.88
N VAL A 93 16.64 6.96 -20.36
CA VAL A 93 16.62 5.74 -21.18
C VAL A 93 15.25 5.52 -21.84
N LEU A 94 14.19 5.95 -21.18
CA LEU A 94 12.82 5.82 -21.68
C LEU A 94 12.38 6.99 -22.58
N ASP A 95 13.18 8.06 -22.67
CA ASP A 95 12.83 9.31 -23.35
C ASP A 95 11.56 9.95 -22.77
N PHE A 96 11.44 9.95 -21.43
CA PHE A 96 10.30 10.51 -20.71
C PHE A 96 10.69 11.81 -20.03
N ASP A 97 9.87 12.84 -20.22
CA ASP A 97 9.96 14.07 -19.42
C ASP A 97 9.48 13.83 -17.99
N GLY A 98 10.07 14.54 -17.03
CA GLY A 98 9.62 14.55 -15.64
C GLY A 98 10.51 15.42 -14.76
N ASP A 99 9.90 16.16 -13.84
CA ASP A 99 10.57 16.93 -12.80
C ASP A 99 10.69 16.04 -11.56
N ILE A 100 11.92 15.82 -11.08
CA ILE A 100 12.19 15.05 -9.87
C ILE A 100 12.38 15.99 -8.69
N ASP A 101 11.57 15.81 -7.65
CA ASP A 101 11.66 16.51 -6.37
C ASP A 101 12.06 15.53 -5.26
N LEU A 102 13.01 15.96 -4.42
CA LEU A 102 13.50 15.21 -3.26
C LEU A 102 13.03 15.89 -1.97
N ASP A 103 12.52 15.11 -1.03
CA ASP A 103 12.06 15.59 0.28
C ASP A 103 12.33 14.55 1.38
N VAL A 104 12.21 14.96 2.63
CA VAL A 104 12.31 14.10 3.82
C VAL A 104 11.00 14.19 4.61
N ASP A 105 10.30 13.05 4.71
CA ASP A 105 9.05 12.94 5.47
C ASP A 105 9.26 12.04 6.70
N GLY A 106 9.58 12.67 7.83
CA GLY A 106 9.83 11.97 9.09
C GLY A 106 11.10 11.13 9.03
N ASP A 107 10.96 9.81 8.94
CA ASP A 107 12.05 8.82 9.00
C ASP A 107 12.34 8.15 7.64
N ARG A 108 12.01 8.84 6.54
CA ARG A 108 12.20 8.33 5.18
C ARG A 108 12.44 9.44 4.16
N ALA A 109 13.23 9.12 3.15
CA ALA A 109 13.33 9.90 1.93
C ALA A 109 12.05 9.77 1.09
N VAL A 110 11.67 10.84 0.42
CA VAL A 110 10.56 10.88 -0.54
C VAL A 110 11.08 11.40 -1.87
N VAL A 111 10.75 10.68 -2.93
CA VAL A 111 11.03 11.11 -4.31
C VAL A 111 9.69 11.24 -5.04
N SER A 112 9.47 12.40 -5.64
CA SER A 112 8.29 12.68 -6.46
C SER A 112 8.70 12.96 -7.89
N ILE A 113 7.97 12.40 -8.86
CA ILE A 113 8.16 12.68 -10.29
C ILE A 113 6.86 13.24 -10.86
N ASP A 114 6.89 14.48 -11.34
CA ASP A 114 5.72 15.18 -11.90
C ASP A 114 6.06 15.84 -13.26
N GLY A 115 5.10 16.54 -13.86
CA GLY A 115 5.35 17.41 -15.03
C GLY A 115 5.46 16.72 -16.40
N GLY A 116 5.57 15.39 -16.47
CA GLY A 116 5.69 14.65 -17.73
C GLY A 116 4.38 14.06 -18.29
N ASP A 117 4.21 14.11 -19.61
CA ASP A 117 3.02 13.59 -20.30
C ASP A 117 2.89 12.06 -20.21
N ASP A 118 4.03 11.36 -20.17
CA ASP A 118 4.12 9.90 -20.25
C ASP A 118 4.28 9.19 -18.90
N LEU A 119 4.32 9.94 -17.80
CA LEU A 119 4.49 9.40 -16.44
C LEU A 119 3.40 8.41 -16.03
N SER A 120 2.20 8.52 -16.61
CA SER A 120 1.11 7.55 -16.40
C SER A 120 1.49 6.10 -16.74
N LYS A 121 2.44 5.90 -17.67
CA LYS A 121 2.98 4.57 -18.02
C LYS A 121 3.85 4.00 -16.90
N LEU A 122 4.55 4.85 -16.14
CA LEU A 122 5.37 4.46 -14.98
C LEU A 122 4.53 4.20 -13.72
N VAL A 123 3.26 4.61 -13.74
CA VAL A 123 2.31 4.29 -12.68
C VAL A 123 1.70 2.91 -12.87
N GLY A 124 1.23 2.60 -14.08
CA GLY A 124 0.44 1.38 -14.36
C GLY A 124 -1.04 1.53 -13.99
N GLY A 125 -1.84 0.48 -14.19
CA GLY A 125 -3.30 0.55 -14.08
C GLY A 125 -3.83 0.74 -12.65
N LYS A 126 -3.13 0.19 -11.66
CA LYS A 126 -3.45 0.25 -10.22
C LYS A 126 -2.23 0.66 -9.38
N GLY A 127 -1.22 1.29 -10.00
CA GLY A 127 0.03 1.64 -9.32
C GLY A 127 1.06 0.50 -9.30
N GLU A 128 0.82 -0.62 -10.01
CA GLU A 128 1.71 -1.79 -9.96
C GLU A 128 3.10 -1.52 -10.50
N VAL A 129 3.23 -0.61 -11.49
CA VAL A 129 4.54 -0.23 -12.04
C VAL A 129 5.23 0.72 -11.06
N LEU A 130 4.49 1.67 -10.49
CA LEU A 130 5.00 2.57 -9.45
C LEU A 130 5.56 1.79 -8.25
N ASP A 131 4.81 0.80 -7.76
CA ASP A 131 5.25 -0.02 -6.63
C ASP A 131 6.48 -0.87 -6.99
N ALA A 132 6.55 -1.40 -8.22
CA ALA A 132 7.74 -2.12 -8.69
C ALA A 132 8.96 -1.19 -8.80
N LEU A 133 8.79 0.02 -9.35
CA LEU A 133 9.86 1.02 -9.47
C LEU A 133 10.35 1.47 -8.09
N GLN A 134 9.47 1.64 -7.12
CA GLN A 134 9.87 1.94 -5.75
C GLN A 134 10.79 0.86 -5.18
N GLU A 135 10.44 -0.41 -5.34
CA GLU A 135 11.28 -1.51 -4.84
C GLU A 135 12.61 -1.60 -5.58
N LEU A 136 12.63 -1.40 -6.90
CA LEU A 136 13.89 -1.33 -7.66
C LEU A 136 14.78 -0.17 -7.20
N THR A 137 14.19 0.99 -6.94
CA THR A 137 14.90 2.17 -6.44
C THR A 137 15.46 1.92 -5.05
N ARG A 138 14.69 1.31 -4.13
CA ARG A 138 15.17 0.90 -2.80
C ARG A 138 16.35 -0.06 -2.87
N LEU A 139 16.32 -1.00 -3.83
CA LEU A 139 17.44 -1.91 -4.06
C LEU A 139 18.68 -1.19 -4.61
N ALA A 140 18.49 -0.22 -5.51
CA ALA A 140 19.58 0.61 -6.02
C ALA A 140 20.24 1.41 -4.90
N VAL A 141 19.45 2.06 -4.04
CA VAL A 141 19.95 2.77 -2.85
C VAL A 141 20.69 1.81 -1.92
N GLN A 142 20.09 0.67 -1.57
CA GLN A 142 20.72 -0.33 -0.72
C GLN A 142 22.05 -0.83 -1.28
N GLN A 143 22.17 -0.94 -2.61
CA GLN A 143 23.42 -1.40 -3.22
C GLN A 143 24.57 -0.39 -3.06
N VAL A 144 24.25 0.90 -2.93
CA VAL A 144 25.23 1.97 -2.72
C VAL A 144 25.52 2.18 -1.23
N THR A 145 24.47 2.31 -0.41
CA THR A 145 24.60 2.64 1.03
C THR A 145 24.88 1.41 1.90
N GLY A 146 24.48 0.22 1.45
CA GLY A 146 24.51 -1.02 2.23
C GLY A 146 23.29 -1.22 3.13
N ASP A 147 22.52 -0.17 3.38
CA ASP A 147 21.37 -0.16 4.28
C ASP A 147 20.04 -0.27 3.54
N ARG A 148 19.03 -0.87 4.20
CA ARG A 148 17.70 -0.98 3.61
C ARG A 148 16.99 0.37 3.68
N SER A 149 16.80 0.99 2.53
CA SER A 149 16.07 2.25 2.44
C SER A 149 14.58 2.08 2.72
N ARG A 150 14.00 3.06 3.43
CA ARG A 150 12.55 3.20 3.65
C ARG A 150 11.90 4.16 2.66
N LEU A 151 12.64 4.57 1.63
CA LEU A 151 12.25 5.56 0.63
C LEU A 151 10.85 5.32 0.06
N MET A 152 10.12 6.41 -0.17
CA MET A 152 8.81 6.40 -0.79
C MET A 152 8.88 7.09 -2.14
N LEU A 153 8.30 6.46 -3.16
CA LEU A 153 8.20 7.01 -4.51
C LEU A 153 6.73 7.35 -4.79
N ASP A 154 6.49 8.55 -5.32
CA ASP A 154 5.24 8.94 -5.95
C ASP A 154 5.50 9.47 -7.37
N ILE A 155 4.58 9.16 -8.27
CA ILE A 155 4.67 9.57 -9.67
C ILE A 155 3.31 10.13 -10.09
N ALA A 156 3.31 11.30 -10.71
CA ALA A 156 2.11 12.00 -11.17
C ALA A 156 1.05 12.16 -10.06
N ARG A 157 1.50 12.39 -8.82
CA ARG A 157 0.68 12.45 -7.60
C ARG A 157 -0.29 11.27 -7.42
N TRP A 158 0.04 10.09 -7.96
CA TRP A 158 -0.86 8.95 -7.98
C TRP A 158 -1.32 8.54 -6.58
N ARG A 159 -0.42 8.56 -5.58
CA ARG A 159 -0.75 8.12 -4.21
C ARG A 159 -1.78 9.04 -3.56
N ALA A 160 -1.64 10.35 -3.74
CA ALA A 160 -2.60 11.33 -3.25
C ALA A 160 -3.96 11.16 -3.94
N ASP A 161 -3.96 11.09 -5.27
CA ASP A 161 -5.16 10.92 -6.06
C ASP A 161 -5.90 9.60 -5.75
N ARG A 162 -5.14 8.52 -5.53
CA ARG A 162 -5.70 7.20 -5.17
C ARG A 162 -6.42 7.27 -3.84
N ARG A 163 -5.81 7.89 -2.83
CA ARG A 163 -6.42 8.11 -1.52
C ARG A 163 -7.71 8.90 -1.63
N ASP A 164 -7.71 9.99 -2.39
CA ASP A 164 -8.90 10.84 -2.57
C ASP A 164 -10.01 10.14 -3.35
N ARG A 165 -9.66 9.29 -4.34
CA ARG A 165 -10.63 8.45 -5.05
C ARG A 165 -11.27 7.40 -4.13
N LEU A 166 -10.48 6.74 -3.30
CA LEU A 166 -10.98 5.72 -2.37
C LEU A 166 -11.86 6.32 -1.27
N ALA A 167 -11.49 7.49 -0.75
CA ALA A 167 -12.32 8.21 0.22
C ALA A 167 -13.69 8.57 -0.39
N ARG A 168 -13.70 9.16 -1.59
CA ARG A 168 -14.94 9.47 -2.32
C ARG A 168 -15.78 8.22 -2.59
N LEU A 169 -15.15 7.15 -3.07
CA LEU A 169 -15.83 5.87 -3.30
C LEU A 169 -16.48 5.34 -2.02
N GLY A 170 -15.78 5.38 -0.88
CA GLY A 170 -16.32 4.96 0.42
C GLY A 170 -17.57 5.75 0.80
N THR A 171 -17.52 7.08 0.68
CA THR A 171 -18.67 7.95 0.97
C THR A 171 -19.85 7.70 0.02
N GLU A 172 -19.61 7.59 -1.29
CA GLU A 172 -20.66 7.35 -2.28
C GLU A 172 -21.37 6.00 -2.07
N VAL A 173 -20.60 4.95 -1.74
CA VAL A 173 -21.16 3.62 -1.43
C VAL A 173 -21.94 3.67 -0.12
N ALA A 174 -21.43 4.35 0.90
CA ALA A 174 -22.10 4.53 2.18
C ALA A 174 -23.47 5.20 2.03
N GLU A 175 -23.54 6.31 1.28
CA GLU A 175 -24.81 7.02 1.03
C GLU A 175 -25.80 6.15 0.25
N ARG A 176 -25.33 5.46 -0.79
CA ARG A 176 -26.19 4.56 -1.58
C ARG A 176 -26.74 3.40 -0.76
N VAL A 177 -25.94 2.82 0.13
CA VAL A 177 -26.38 1.73 1.03
C VAL A 177 -27.35 2.25 2.10
N ARG A 178 -27.08 3.44 2.66
CA ARG A 178 -27.95 4.10 3.62
C ARG A 178 -29.34 4.34 3.03
N ASP A 179 -29.41 4.86 1.81
CA ASP A 179 -30.67 5.25 1.17
C ASP A 179 -31.39 4.05 0.55
N GLY A 180 -30.65 3.12 -0.05
CA GLY A 180 -31.19 1.95 -0.76
C GLY A 180 -31.56 0.77 0.12
N GLY A 181 -31.03 0.70 1.35
CA GLY A 181 -31.32 -0.40 2.29
C GLY A 181 -30.74 -1.72 1.82
N GLY A 182 -29.44 -1.93 2.03
CA GLY A 182 -28.81 -3.18 1.63
C GLY A 182 -27.36 -3.34 2.07
N ARG A 183 -26.62 -4.11 1.28
CA ARG A 183 -25.22 -4.46 1.46
C ARG A 183 -24.50 -4.35 0.13
N GLU A 184 -23.39 -3.62 0.09
CA GLU A 184 -22.57 -3.45 -1.12
C GLU A 184 -21.13 -3.85 -0.83
N ALA A 185 -20.56 -4.69 -1.69
CA ALA A 185 -19.18 -5.14 -1.57
C ALA A 185 -18.32 -4.43 -2.63
N LEU A 186 -17.22 -3.82 -2.20
CA LEU A 186 -16.28 -3.14 -3.09
C LEU A 186 -15.29 -4.15 -3.71
N ASP A 187 -14.47 -3.66 -4.65
CA ASP A 187 -13.35 -4.42 -5.20
C ASP A 187 -12.32 -4.76 -4.12
N PRO A 188 -11.58 -5.89 -4.25
CA PRO A 188 -10.44 -6.17 -3.39
C PRO A 188 -9.40 -5.05 -3.44
N MET A 189 -8.87 -4.71 -2.28
CA MET A 189 -7.91 -3.61 -2.11
C MET A 189 -7.00 -3.91 -0.92
N THR A 190 -5.83 -3.27 -0.89
CA THR A 190 -4.79 -3.50 0.13
C THR A 190 -5.28 -3.10 1.54
N PRO A 191 -4.65 -3.59 2.62
CA PRO A 191 -5.02 -3.19 3.98
C PRO A 191 -5.09 -1.67 4.20
N PHE A 192 -4.15 -0.93 3.61
CA PHE A 192 -4.12 0.54 3.70
C PHE A 192 -5.30 1.18 2.97
N GLU A 193 -5.60 0.73 1.75
CA GLU A 193 -6.76 1.21 0.99
C GLU A 193 -8.08 0.90 1.69
N ARG A 194 -8.20 -0.30 2.29
CA ARG A 194 -9.39 -0.66 3.10
C ARG A 194 -9.57 0.29 4.27
N LYS A 195 -8.48 0.67 4.95
CA LYS A 195 -8.55 1.65 6.04
C LYS A 195 -9.12 2.99 5.57
N ILE A 196 -8.65 3.52 4.45
CA ILE A 196 -9.18 4.78 3.87
C ILE A 196 -10.69 4.67 3.61
N VAL A 197 -11.14 3.55 3.05
CA VAL A 197 -12.57 3.32 2.80
C VAL A 197 -13.35 3.17 4.11
N HIS A 198 -12.83 2.44 5.10
CA HIS A 198 -13.45 2.30 6.41
C HIS A 198 -13.62 3.66 7.09
N ASP A 199 -12.58 4.50 7.08
CA ASP A 199 -12.61 5.84 7.65
C ASP A 199 -13.66 6.72 6.94
N ALA A 200 -13.76 6.63 5.61
CA ALA A 200 -14.76 7.36 4.83
C ALA A 200 -16.20 6.87 5.08
N VAL A 201 -16.42 5.57 5.26
CA VAL A 201 -17.73 5.00 5.57
C VAL A 201 -18.15 5.36 7.00
N ALA A 202 -17.22 5.34 7.96
CA ALA A 202 -17.48 5.67 9.36
C ALA A 202 -17.94 7.13 9.57
N ALA A 203 -17.68 8.01 8.60
CA ALA A 203 -18.18 9.39 8.61
C ALA A 203 -19.67 9.52 8.24
N VAL A 204 -20.32 8.44 7.80
CA VAL A 204 -21.74 8.43 7.40
C VAL A 204 -22.56 7.65 8.42
N ASP A 205 -23.51 8.32 9.07
CA ASP A 205 -24.41 7.69 10.03
C ASP A 205 -25.37 6.67 9.36
N GLY A 206 -25.70 5.60 10.09
CA GLY A 206 -26.65 4.57 9.65
C GLY A 206 -26.04 3.48 8.75
N VAL A 207 -24.71 3.44 8.63
CA VAL A 207 -23.98 2.36 7.96
C VAL A 207 -22.74 1.95 8.74
N ILE A 208 -22.30 0.72 8.54
CA ILE A 208 -21.03 0.18 9.03
C ILE A 208 -20.26 -0.45 7.87
N SER A 209 -18.98 -0.70 8.10
CA SER A 209 -18.13 -1.41 7.15
C SER A 209 -17.37 -2.55 7.81
N GLU A 210 -17.24 -3.66 7.07
CA GLU A 210 -16.50 -4.84 7.50
C GLU A 210 -15.55 -5.30 6.38
N SER A 211 -14.38 -5.81 6.76
CA SER A 211 -13.40 -6.36 5.81
C SER A 211 -13.57 -7.87 5.67
N GLU A 212 -14.10 -8.34 4.54
CA GLU A 212 -14.36 -9.76 4.26
C GLU A 212 -13.38 -10.37 3.25
N GLY A 213 -13.15 -11.68 3.38
CA GLY A 213 -12.26 -12.46 2.51
C GLY A 213 -10.82 -12.56 3.04
N VAL A 214 -9.97 -13.22 2.26
CA VAL A 214 -8.53 -13.42 2.54
C VAL A 214 -7.69 -12.72 1.49
N GLU A 215 -6.52 -12.23 1.88
CA GLU A 215 -5.58 -11.58 0.96
C GLU A 215 -5.20 -12.54 -0.18
N PRO A 216 -5.13 -12.11 -1.47
CA PRO A 216 -5.31 -10.75 -2.00
C PRO A 216 -6.74 -10.36 -2.40
N ARG A 217 -7.73 -11.21 -2.11
CA ARG A 217 -9.14 -11.01 -2.48
C ARG A 217 -9.96 -10.33 -1.37
N ARG A 218 -9.30 -9.81 -0.33
CA ARG A 218 -9.95 -9.20 0.81
C ARG A 218 -10.46 -7.80 0.44
N LYS A 219 -11.70 -7.51 0.81
CA LYS A 219 -12.46 -6.34 0.36
C LYS A 219 -13.29 -5.73 1.48
N VAL A 220 -13.69 -4.48 1.32
CA VAL A 220 -14.62 -3.80 2.22
C VAL A 220 -16.05 -4.08 1.78
N VAL A 221 -16.91 -4.35 2.75
CA VAL A 221 -18.34 -4.52 2.60
C VAL A 221 -19.02 -3.48 3.46
N VAL A 222 -19.92 -2.70 2.86
CA VAL A 222 -20.71 -1.68 3.55
C VAL A 222 -22.12 -2.21 3.79
N ILE A 223 -22.61 -2.06 5.01
CA ILE A 223 -23.87 -2.64 5.49
C ILE A 223 -24.67 -1.54 6.18
N LYS A 224 -25.96 -1.42 5.86
CA LYS A 224 -26.87 -0.53 6.58
C LYS A 224 -27.12 -1.03 8.00
N VAL A 225 -27.16 -0.12 8.96
CA VAL A 225 -27.56 -0.39 10.34
C VAL A 225 -28.86 0.35 10.63
N ASP A 226 -29.81 -0.36 11.25
CA ASP A 226 -31.13 0.15 11.64
C ASP A 226 -31.09 0.99 12.94
#